data_AF-A0A7L2P8J0-F1
#
_entry.id   AF-A0A7L2P8J0-F1
#
_cell.length_a   1.000
_cell.length_b   1.000
_cell.length_c   1.000
_cell.angle_alpha   90.00
_cell.angle_beta   90.00
_cell.angle_gamma   90.00
#
_symmetry.space_group_name_H-M   'P 1'
#
loop_
_entity.id
_entity.type
_entity.pdbx_description
1 polymer ?
#
loop_
_entity_poly.entity_id
_entity_poly.type
_entity_poly.pdbx_seq_one_letter_code
_entity_poly.pdbx_strand_id
1 'polypeptide(L)'
;DEASLREMEADVGSLVRRARRQLAEAGAPVSSVLSTLTVLGAYAGIGSLAGAFRETGALELLLTLLCHQEKRIRRGAGQMLRALGAHDAESRAYVLLSLSQQDGLEQQLDFDSRCTLLELFAEITSSAEPCMSFEGIHLPQV
;
A
#
# COMPACT_ATOMS: atom_id res chain seq x y z
N ASP A 1 20.00 -0.27 15.35
CA ASP A 1 21.28 -0.09 14.64
C ASP A 1 21.05 0.06 13.14
N GLU A 2 21.79 0.94 12.48
CA GLU A 2 21.66 1.19 11.03
C GLU A 2 21.96 -0.04 10.18
N ALA A 3 22.88 -0.91 10.65
CA ALA A 3 23.21 -2.16 9.97
C ALA A 3 22.01 -3.11 9.90
N SER A 4 21.25 -3.25 10.99
CA SER A 4 20.03 -4.06 11.03
C SER A 4 18.94 -3.49 10.13
N LEU A 5 18.81 -2.17 10.06
CA LEU A 5 17.84 -1.54 9.16
C LEU A 5 18.17 -1.86 7.70
N ARG A 6 19.43 -1.73 7.28
CA ARG A 6 19.87 -2.06 5.91
C ARG A 6 19.65 -3.53 5.55
N GLU A 7 19.85 -4.44 6.50
CA GLU A 7 19.54 -5.87 6.31
C GLU A 7 18.04 -6.07 6.05
N MET A 8 17.19 -5.40 6.84
CA MET A 8 15.74 -5.45 6.63
C MET A 8 15.31 -4.84 5.29
N GLU A 9 15.93 -3.75 4.83
CA GLU A 9 15.69 -3.16 3.50
C GLU A 9 16.06 -4.15 2.37
N ALA A 10 17.20 -4.83 2.49
CA ALA A 10 17.62 -5.86 1.54
C ALA A 10 16.65 -7.05 1.54
N ASP A 11 16.11 -7.41 2.71
CA ASP A 11 15.10 -8.44 2.87
C ASP A 11 13.77 -8.06 2.21
N VAL A 12 13.31 -6.80 2.34
CA VAL A 12 12.14 -6.29 1.58
C VAL A 12 12.34 -6.58 0.10
N GLY A 13 13.49 -6.21 -0.47
CA GLY A 13 13.77 -6.43 -1.88
C GLY A 13 13.81 -7.90 -2.28
N SER A 14 14.32 -8.78 -1.41
CA SER A 14 14.33 -10.23 -1.63
C SER A 14 12.93 -10.84 -1.56
N LEU A 15 12.10 -10.40 -0.61
CA LEU A 15 10.72 -10.85 -0.45
C LEU A 15 9.82 -10.37 -1.60
N VAL A 16 9.95 -9.13 -2.06
CA VAL A 16 9.21 -8.62 -3.23
C VAL A 16 9.57 -9.41 -4.49
N ARG A 17 10.87 -9.66 -4.74
CA ARG A 17 11.32 -10.51 -5.84
C ARG A 17 10.79 -11.93 -5.73
N ARG A 18 10.73 -12.49 -4.51
CA ARG A 18 10.17 -13.82 -4.25
C ARG A 18 8.66 -13.86 -4.55
N ALA A 19 7.89 -12.89 -4.06
CA ALA A 19 6.46 -12.80 -4.31
C ALA A 19 6.14 -12.70 -5.80
N ARG A 20 6.87 -11.86 -6.55
CA ARG A 20 6.74 -11.75 -8.02
C ARG A 20 7.00 -13.10 -8.72
N ARG A 21 8.04 -13.81 -8.31
CA ARG A 21 8.37 -15.13 -8.86
C ARG A 21 7.26 -16.15 -8.59
N GLN A 22 6.77 -16.19 -7.36
CA GLN A 22 5.66 -17.08 -6.96
C GLN A 22 4.38 -16.79 -7.77
N LEU A 23 4.14 -15.54 -8.18
CA LEU A 23 3.00 -15.19 -9.03
C LEU A 23 3.19 -15.56 -10.50
N ALA A 24 4.43 -15.51 -11.00
CA ALA A 24 4.75 -15.89 -12.37
C ALA A 24 4.82 -17.42 -12.56
N GLU A 25 5.13 -18.17 -11.49
CA GLU A 25 5.18 -19.63 -11.50
C GLU A 25 3.77 -20.23 -11.59
N ALA A 26 3.43 -20.76 -12.77
CA ALA A 26 2.19 -21.51 -12.97
C ALA A 26 2.15 -22.73 -12.03
N GLY A 27 1.33 -22.65 -10.98
CA GLY A 27 1.15 -23.72 -9.99
C GLY A 27 1.79 -23.48 -8.63
N ALA A 28 2.36 -22.29 -8.37
CA ALA A 28 2.80 -21.96 -7.01
C ALA A 28 1.60 -22.03 -6.04
N PRO A 29 1.75 -22.70 -4.87
CA PRO A 29 0.65 -22.80 -3.93
C PRO A 29 0.32 -21.43 -3.34
N VAL A 30 -0.97 -21.11 -3.25
CA VAL A 30 -1.50 -19.85 -2.69
C VAL A 30 -0.92 -19.56 -1.31
N SER A 31 -0.68 -20.60 -0.49
CA SER A 31 -0.06 -20.49 0.83
C SER A 31 1.37 -19.94 0.79
N SER A 32 2.13 -20.21 -0.27
CA SER A 32 3.51 -19.73 -0.45
C SER A 32 3.54 -18.23 -0.72
N VAL A 33 2.64 -17.73 -1.57
CA VAL A 33 2.46 -16.29 -1.80
C VAL A 33 1.98 -15.60 -0.53
N LEU A 34 0.96 -16.15 0.14
CA LEU A 34 0.42 -15.59 1.38
C LEU A 34 1.47 -15.51 2.49
N SER A 35 2.32 -16.53 2.63
CA SER A 35 3.40 -16.52 3.63
C SER A 35 4.38 -15.38 3.38
N THR A 36 4.78 -15.16 2.11
CA THR A 36 5.64 -14.02 1.74
C THR A 36 4.94 -12.69 2.03
N LEU A 37 3.64 -12.57 1.70
CA LEU A 37 2.86 -11.35 1.96
C LEU A 37 2.67 -11.07 3.44
N THR A 38 2.57 -12.09 4.31
CA THR A 38 2.49 -11.88 5.76
C THR A 38 3.76 -11.25 6.30
N VAL A 39 4.94 -11.71 5.86
CA VAL A 39 6.22 -11.12 6.29
C VAL A 39 6.37 -9.71 5.73
N LEU A 40 6.05 -9.50 4.45
CA LEU A 40 6.04 -8.15 3.86
C LEU A 40 5.07 -7.21 4.58
N GLY A 41 3.90 -7.71 5.00
CA GLY A 41 2.92 -6.93 5.75
C GLY A 41 3.45 -6.48 7.11
N ALA A 42 4.20 -7.35 7.81
CA ALA A 42 4.87 -6.97 9.06
C ALA A 42 5.92 -5.87 8.83
N TYR A 43 6.69 -5.97 7.74
CA TYR A 43 7.69 -4.96 7.38
C TYR A 43 7.05 -3.64 6.90
N ALA A 44 5.92 -3.71 6.21
CA ALA A 44 5.14 -2.55 5.79
C ALA A 44 4.58 -1.78 7.00
N GLY A 45 4.46 -2.41 8.17
CA GLY A 45 4.15 -1.76 9.44
C GLY A 45 5.31 -0.98 10.07
N ILE A 46 6.49 -0.97 9.44
CA ILE A 46 7.68 -0.26 9.93
C ILE A 46 7.94 0.96 9.04
N GLY A 47 7.66 2.15 9.55
CA GLY A 47 7.75 3.39 8.77
C GLY A 47 9.13 3.66 8.17
N SER A 48 10.21 3.28 8.88
CA SER A 48 11.59 3.43 8.36
C SER A 48 11.90 2.57 7.14
N LEU A 49 11.08 1.56 6.82
CA LEU A 49 11.23 0.74 5.62
C LEU A 49 10.42 1.26 4.42
N ALA A 50 9.61 2.31 4.57
CA ALA A 50 8.75 2.81 3.51
C ALA A 50 9.52 3.10 2.21
N GLY A 51 10.73 3.67 2.31
CA GLY A 51 11.63 3.90 1.18
C GLY A 51 11.98 2.62 0.42
N ALA A 52 12.34 1.54 1.12
CA ALA A 52 12.65 0.25 0.51
C ALA A 52 11.46 -0.36 -0.25
N PHE A 53 10.22 -0.18 0.23
CA PHE A 53 9.04 -0.62 -0.52
C PHE A 53 8.86 0.17 -1.82
N ARG A 54 9.17 1.47 -1.83
CA ARG A 54 9.12 2.31 -3.05
C ARG A 54 10.19 1.87 -4.05
N GLU A 55 11.42 1.68 -3.61
CA GLU A 55 12.56 1.34 -4.47
C GLU A 55 12.48 -0.06 -5.08
N THR A 56 11.80 -0.99 -4.41
CA THR A 56 11.70 -2.39 -4.85
C THR A 56 10.54 -2.65 -5.82
N GLY A 57 9.68 -1.65 -6.03
CA GLY A 57 8.44 -1.76 -6.79
C GLY A 57 7.40 -2.66 -6.11
N ALA A 58 7.37 -2.63 -4.78
CA ALA A 58 6.40 -3.39 -4.01
C ALA A 58 4.97 -2.93 -4.33
N LEU A 59 4.79 -1.67 -4.69
CA LEU A 59 3.47 -1.12 -4.96
C LEU A 59 2.85 -1.68 -6.24
N GLU A 60 3.61 -1.81 -7.33
CA GLU A 60 3.13 -2.41 -8.58
C GLU A 60 2.78 -3.89 -8.38
N LEU A 61 3.55 -4.59 -7.54
CA LEU A 61 3.22 -5.94 -7.11
C LEU A 61 1.87 -5.95 -6.37
N LEU A 62 1.67 -5.06 -5.40
CA LEU A 62 0.42 -4.98 -4.64
C LEU A 62 -0.80 -4.64 -5.51
N LEU A 63 -0.65 -3.72 -6.47
CA LEU A 63 -1.70 -3.36 -7.41
C LEU A 63 -2.08 -4.56 -8.30
N THR A 64 -1.10 -5.35 -8.74
CA THR A 64 -1.35 -6.60 -9.45
C THR A 64 -2.10 -7.61 -8.56
N LEU A 65 -1.72 -7.70 -7.28
CA LEU A 65 -2.31 -8.61 -6.31
C LEU A 65 -3.74 -8.25 -5.90
N LEU A 66 -4.10 -6.97 -5.95
CA LEU A 66 -5.47 -6.51 -5.75
C LEU A 66 -6.44 -7.08 -6.80
N CYS A 67 -5.95 -7.42 -7.98
CA CYS A 67 -6.76 -8.02 -9.06
C CYS A 67 -6.63 -9.56 -9.13
N HIS A 68 -5.98 -10.19 -8.14
CA HIS A 68 -5.78 -11.64 -8.12
C HIS A 68 -7.10 -12.39 -7.87
N GLN A 69 -7.30 -13.58 -8.47
CA GLN A 69 -8.54 -14.37 -8.33
C GLN A 69 -8.81 -14.80 -6.87
N GLU A 70 -7.75 -15.09 -6.11
CA GLU A 70 -7.82 -15.48 -4.69
C GLU A 70 -8.13 -14.31 -3.75
N LYS A 71 -9.29 -14.37 -3.07
CA LYS A 71 -9.73 -13.36 -2.08
C LYS A 71 -8.70 -13.08 -0.97
N ARG A 72 -8.02 -14.12 -0.49
CA ARG A 72 -7.03 -13.98 0.60
C ARG A 72 -5.82 -13.16 0.15
N ILE A 73 -5.40 -13.34 -1.11
CA ILE A 73 -4.29 -12.59 -1.69
C ILE A 73 -4.68 -11.12 -1.85
N ARG A 74 -5.88 -10.83 -2.38
CA ARG A 74 -6.40 -9.46 -2.48
C ARG A 74 -6.45 -8.76 -1.12
N ARG A 75 -6.99 -9.43 -0.11
CA ARG A 75 -7.07 -8.90 1.26
C ARG A 75 -5.67 -8.61 1.83
N GLY A 76 -4.72 -9.53 1.66
CA GLY A 76 -3.33 -9.31 2.09
C GLY A 76 -2.70 -8.10 1.41
N ALA A 77 -2.95 -7.92 0.10
CA ALA A 77 -2.46 -6.76 -0.64
C ALA A 77 -3.06 -5.44 -0.13
N GLY A 78 -4.38 -5.40 0.09
CA GLY A 78 -5.06 -4.22 0.64
C GLY A 78 -4.58 -3.85 2.05
N GLN A 79 -4.35 -4.84 2.92
CA GLN A 79 -3.80 -4.61 4.26
C GLN A 79 -2.39 -4.01 4.20
N MET A 80 -1.57 -4.48 3.27
CA MET A 80 -0.20 -3.99 3.08
C MET A 80 -0.18 -2.56 2.53
N LEU A 81 -1.06 -2.24 1.57
CA LEU A 81 -1.24 -0.86 1.08
C LEU A 81 -1.63 0.10 2.20
N ARG A 82 -2.54 -0.34 3.09
CA ARG A 82 -2.91 0.44 4.27
C ARG A 82 -1.72 0.68 5.19
N ALA A 83 -0.96 -0.37 5.50
CA ALA A 83 0.21 -0.27 6.37
C ALA A 83 1.23 0.73 5.79
N LEU A 84 1.50 0.68 4.48
CA LEU A 84 2.39 1.62 3.81
C LEU A 84 1.87 3.07 3.85
N GLY A 85 0.57 3.28 3.63
CA GLY A 85 -0.04 4.61 3.61
C GLY A 85 -0.24 5.26 4.99
N ALA A 86 -0.15 4.48 6.08
CA ALA A 86 -0.44 4.96 7.42
C ALA A 86 0.70 5.78 8.06
N HIS A 87 1.95 5.60 7.63
CA HIS A 87 3.12 6.15 8.34
C HIS A 87 3.29 7.65 8.21
N ASP A 88 3.18 8.18 7.00
CA ASP A 88 3.48 9.59 6.72
C ASP A 88 2.75 10.07 5.45
N ALA A 89 2.70 11.40 5.27
CA ALA A 89 2.00 12.02 4.16
C ALA A 89 2.62 11.69 2.78
N GLU A 90 3.93 11.48 2.70
CA GLU A 90 4.62 11.12 1.45
C GLU A 90 4.26 9.69 1.04
N SER A 91 4.36 8.72 1.95
CA SER A 91 4.00 7.33 1.71
C SER A 91 2.52 7.18 1.34
N ARG A 92 1.66 7.97 1.99
CA ARG A 92 0.23 8.06 1.70
C ARG A 92 -0.05 8.63 0.31
N ALA A 93 0.57 9.76 -0.03
CA ALA A 93 0.44 10.38 -1.35
C ALA A 93 0.97 9.44 -2.46
N TYR A 94 2.07 8.75 -2.20
CA TYR A 94 2.63 7.76 -3.11
C TYR A 94 1.64 6.62 -3.40
N VAL A 95 1.05 6.00 -2.36
CA VAL A 95 0.03 4.94 -2.52
C VAL A 95 -1.17 5.45 -3.32
N LEU A 96 -1.70 6.63 -2.98
CA LEU A 96 -2.84 7.22 -3.69
C LEU A 96 -2.55 7.53 -5.15
N LEU A 97 -1.41 8.16 -5.42
CA LEU A 97 -1.06 8.56 -6.78
C LEU A 97 -0.97 7.33 -7.67
N SER A 98 -0.33 6.26 -7.21
CA SER A 98 -0.24 5.02 -7.97
C SER A 98 -1.58 4.32 -8.14
N LEU A 99 -2.47 4.36 -7.14
CA LEU A 99 -3.84 3.85 -7.27
C LEU A 99 -4.63 4.64 -8.32
N SER A 100 -4.50 5.98 -8.32
CA SER A 100 -5.20 6.85 -9.29
C SER A 100 -4.73 6.64 -10.73
N GLN A 101 -3.49 6.18 -10.92
CA GLN A 101 -2.93 5.85 -12.24
C GLN A 101 -3.35 4.47 -12.76
N GLN A 102 -4.03 3.65 -11.96
CA GLN A 102 -4.52 2.35 -12.42
C GLN A 102 -5.89 2.50 -13.10
N ASP A 103 -5.88 2.59 -14.42
CA ASP A 103 -7.11 2.59 -15.22
C ASP A 103 -7.91 1.30 -15.01
N GLY A 104 -9.21 1.44 -14.72
CA GLY A 104 -10.13 0.31 -14.59
C GLY A 104 -9.99 -0.53 -13.32
N LEU A 105 -9.12 -0.13 -12.37
CA LEU A 105 -8.96 -0.81 -11.08
C LEU A 105 -10.31 -1.03 -10.40
N GLU A 106 -11.15 0.01 -10.33
CA GLU A 106 -12.46 -0.04 -9.68
C GLU A 106 -13.36 -1.18 -10.17
N GLN A 107 -13.28 -1.55 -11.46
CA GLN A 107 -14.10 -2.59 -12.07
C GLN A 107 -13.59 -4.00 -11.72
N GLN A 108 -12.29 -4.12 -11.44
CA GLN A 108 -11.64 -5.38 -11.08
C GLN A 108 -11.71 -5.68 -9.58
N LEU A 109 -11.87 -4.64 -8.75
CA LEU A 109 -11.95 -4.79 -7.30
C LEU A 109 -13.30 -5.32 -6.83
N ASP A 110 -13.25 -6.23 -5.86
CA ASP A 110 -14.41 -6.63 -5.08
C ASP A 110 -14.75 -5.61 -3.97
N PHE A 111 -15.88 -5.82 -3.30
CA PHE A 111 -16.38 -4.92 -2.27
C PHE A 111 -15.37 -4.71 -1.12
N ASP A 112 -14.77 -5.79 -0.60
CA ASP A 112 -13.76 -5.72 0.48
C ASP A 112 -12.56 -4.84 0.08
N SER A 113 -12.06 -5.00 -1.15
CA SER A 113 -10.92 -4.22 -1.65
C SER A 113 -11.29 -2.75 -1.82
N ARG A 114 -12.51 -2.46 -2.30
CA ARG A 114 -13.04 -1.09 -2.38
C ARG A 114 -13.22 -0.45 -1.00
N CYS A 115 -13.72 -1.18 0.00
CA CYS A 115 -13.80 -0.70 1.38
C CYS A 115 -12.42 -0.38 1.93
N THR A 116 -11.42 -1.22 1.66
CA THR A 116 -10.05 -0.99 2.11
C THR A 116 -9.48 0.30 1.52
N LEU A 117 -9.70 0.56 0.23
CA LEU A 117 -9.30 1.80 -0.43
C LEU A 117 -10.07 3.00 0.13
N LEU A 118 -11.39 2.89 0.32
CA LEU A 118 -12.21 3.96 0.89
C LEU A 118 -11.75 4.34 2.29
N GLU A 119 -11.42 3.38 3.15
CA GLU A 119 -10.84 3.64 4.47
C GLU A 119 -9.50 4.35 4.35
N LEU A 120 -8.63 3.93 3.41
CA LEU A 120 -7.37 4.60 3.14
C LEU A 120 -7.62 6.06 2.74
N PHE A 121 -8.50 6.32 1.77
CA PHE A 121 -8.88 7.68 1.34
C PHE A 121 -9.45 8.52 2.49
N ALA A 122 -10.35 7.94 3.30
CA ALA A 122 -10.95 8.61 4.44
C ALA A 122 -9.88 9.08 5.43
N GLU A 123 -8.90 8.22 5.73
CA GLU A 123 -7.78 8.54 6.63
C GLU A 123 -6.96 9.74 6.14
N ILE A 124 -6.81 9.92 4.83
CA ILE A 124 -6.11 11.05 4.19
C ILE A 124 -6.91 12.34 4.35
N THR A 125 -8.21 12.26 4.08
CA THR A 125 -9.10 13.42 4.21
C THR A 125 -9.31 13.84 5.66
N SER A 126 -9.20 12.91 6.60
CA SER A 126 -9.31 13.20 8.04
C SER A 126 -8.00 13.67 8.66
N SER A 127 -6.85 13.23 8.14
CA SER A 127 -5.52 13.66 8.62
C SER A 127 -5.04 14.94 7.96
N ALA A 128 -5.73 15.42 6.92
CA ALA A 128 -5.54 16.77 6.45
C ALA A 128 -5.97 17.69 7.61
N GLU A 129 -4.98 18.18 8.36
CA GLU A 129 -5.11 19.41 9.14
C GLU A 129 -5.96 20.38 8.31
N PRO A 130 -6.99 21.04 8.88
CA PRO A 130 -7.79 21.98 8.13
C PRO A 130 -6.85 23.07 7.60
N CYS A 131 -6.43 22.96 6.33
CA CYS A 131 -5.51 23.88 5.66
C CYS A 131 -6.14 25.28 5.46
N MET A 132 -7.27 25.56 6.10
CA MET A 132 -7.96 26.83 6.09
C MET A 132 -8.52 27.09 7.48
N SER A 133 -7.70 27.59 8.42
CA SER A 133 -8.27 28.41 9.48
C SER A 133 -8.84 29.65 8.80
N PHE A 134 -10.16 29.75 8.69
CA PHE A 134 -10.87 30.97 8.25
C PHE A 134 -10.83 32.08 9.31
N GLU A 135 -9.86 32.04 10.21
CA GLU A 135 -9.66 33.00 11.30
C GLU A 135 -9.00 34.26 10.73
N GLY A 136 -9.75 35.01 9.91
CA GLY A 136 -9.30 36.27 9.31
C GLY A 136 -9.81 36.58 7.90
N ILE A 137 -10.51 35.66 7.23
CA ILE A 137 -11.06 35.95 5.90
C ILE A 137 -12.38 36.71 6.07
N HIS A 138 -12.31 38.04 5.96
CA HIS A 138 -13.49 38.88 5.88
C HIS A 138 -14.24 38.58 4.56
N LEU A 139 -15.37 37.89 4.67
CA LEU A 139 -16.31 37.74 3.57
C LEU A 139 -16.97 39.11 3.29
N PRO A 140 -17.04 39.56 2.02
CA PRO A 140 -17.79 40.74 1.67
C PRO A 140 -19.27 40.49 1.97
N GLN A 141 -19.87 41.35 2.80
CA GLN A 141 -21.31 41.33 3.06
C GLN A 141 -22.04 41.84 1.81
N VAL A 142 -23.03 41.08 1.35
CA VAL A 142 -23.96 41.45 0.28
C VAL A 142 -25.15 42.19 0.88
#